data_AF-A0A9E3BBM9-F1
#
_entry.id   AF-A0A9E3BBM9-F1
#
_cell.length_a   1.000
_cell.length_b   1.000
_cell.length_c   1.000
_cell.angle_alpha   90.00
_cell.angle_beta   90.00
_cell.angle_gamma   90.00
#
_symmetry.space_group_name_H-M   'P 1'
#
loop_
_entity.id
_entity.type
_entity.pdbx_description
1 polymer ?
#
loop_
_entity_poly.entity_id
_entity_poly.type
_entity_poly.pdbx_seq_one_letter_code
_entity_poly.pdbx_strand_id
1 'polypeptide(L)'
;MNQRSLNHQSLPVKLQQMLQKAALPAPQEIFCVNLTPTVLINSLLIVLSCCLFVLALFLTVATWSCESTGDGDVGCNVVVWSLHLWPTNALLDALQLGWCLAFLLALTWLVRHLREEYRRRYLCVYSWGLFYTPNLSFPWECIQKVWRGWKRDRSEIHPPHVGMDAIRLLRDDDKTLNFDRTRWNRHTPQQRHALCEVIEREVVRVHLPALLEQFDRGEWLIFGPLHVSRTGLGTKEQVISWEEVANFEVGETVVSITQREQALNWYFAYVPDLPNVCLLREVARLRELMRTGES
;
A
#
# COMPACT_ATOMS: atom_id res chain seq x y z
N MET A 1 -6.01 25.57 2.76
CA MET A 1 -6.30 24.15 3.03
C MET A 1 -6.12 23.89 4.52
N ASN A 2 -7.19 23.54 5.24
CA ASN A 2 -7.08 23.10 6.63
C ASN A 2 -6.33 21.76 6.68
N GLN A 3 -5.10 21.75 7.20
CA GLN A 3 -4.42 20.53 7.63
C GLN A 3 -5.26 19.91 8.75
N ARG A 4 -6.23 19.07 8.39
CA ARG A 4 -6.83 18.13 9.34
C ARG A 4 -5.69 17.25 9.83
N SER A 5 -5.39 17.32 11.12
CA SER A 5 -4.44 16.44 11.80
C SER A 5 -4.79 14.99 11.45
N LEU A 6 -4.04 14.41 10.53
CA LEU A 6 -4.09 12.98 10.28
C LEU A 6 -3.65 12.31 11.59
N ASN A 7 -4.46 11.37 12.07
CA ASN A 7 -4.24 10.68 13.34
C ASN A 7 -2.80 10.16 13.45
N HIS A 8 -1.97 10.83 14.25
CA HIS A 8 -0.65 10.34 14.64
C HIS A 8 -0.86 9.13 15.55
N GLN A 9 -0.74 7.92 15.01
CA GLN A 9 -0.61 6.71 15.83
C GLN A 9 0.86 6.54 16.19
N SER A 10 1.15 6.35 17.48
CA SER A 10 2.50 6.04 17.96
C SER A 10 3.05 4.78 17.30
N LEU A 11 4.31 4.82 16.86
CA LEU A 11 5.03 3.70 16.26
C LEU A 11 5.00 2.42 17.11
N PRO A 12 4.95 1.23 16.50
CA PRO A 12 5.19 -0.03 17.20
C PRO A 12 6.60 -0.04 17.82
N VAL A 13 6.72 -0.42 19.10
CA VAL A 13 7.98 -0.47 19.87
C VAL A 13 9.11 -1.20 19.13
N LYS A 14 8.80 -2.30 18.45
CA LYS A 14 9.78 -3.07 17.67
C LYS A 14 10.39 -2.26 16.52
N LEU A 15 9.61 -1.40 15.88
CA LEU A 15 10.10 -0.52 14.81
C LEU A 15 10.99 0.58 15.39
N GLN A 16 10.61 1.15 16.53
CA GLN A 16 11.46 2.11 17.26
C GLN A 16 12.83 1.50 17.63
N GLN A 17 12.85 0.25 18.09
CA GLN A 17 14.10 -0.47 18.40
C GLN A 17 14.97 -0.71 17.15
N MET A 18 14.35 -1.02 16.00
CA MET A 18 15.09 -1.18 14.74
C MET A 18 15.71 0.15 14.27
N LEU A 19 14.97 1.25 14.41
CA LEU A 19 15.45 2.59 14.04
C LEU A 19 16.58 3.07 14.97
N GLN A 20 16.47 2.81 16.28
CA GLN A 20 17.54 3.09 17.24
C GLN A 20 18.82 2.29 16.93
N LYS A 21 18.69 1.01 16.57
CA LYS A 21 19.84 0.18 16.21
C LYS A 21 20.55 0.64 14.93
N ALA A 22 19.85 1.33 14.02
CA ALA A 22 20.41 1.84 12.77
C ALA A 22 21.13 3.19 12.93
N ALA A 23 21.19 3.78 14.13
CA ALA A 23 21.78 5.10 14.41
C ALA A 23 21.23 6.24 13.53
N LEU A 24 19.99 6.09 13.04
CA LEU A 24 19.33 7.12 12.24
C LEU A 24 18.82 8.26 13.15
N PRO A 25 18.84 9.53 12.69
CA PRO A 25 18.27 10.64 13.43
C PRO A 25 16.79 10.37 13.76
N ALA A 26 16.31 10.93 14.88
CA ALA A 26 14.95 10.70 15.35
C ALA A 26 13.95 10.96 14.19
N PRO A 27 13.19 9.94 13.77
CA PRO A 27 12.39 10.01 12.56
C PRO A 27 11.28 11.03 12.75
N GLN A 28 11.32 12.14 12.01
CA GLN A 28 10.14 12.98 11.86
C GLN A 28 9.20 12.24 10.92
N GLU A 29 8.18 11.60 11.51
CA GLU A 29 7.17 10.88 10.73
C GLU A 29 6.37 11.85 9.89
N ILE A 30 6.39 11.64 8.57
CA ILE A 30 5.64 12.50 7.65
C ILE A 30 4.24 11.93 7.48
N PHE A 31 4.13 10.60 7.37
CA PHE A 31 2.86 9.92 7.10
C PHE A 31 2.97 8.43 7.46
N CYS A 32 2.07 7.89 8.29
CA CYS A 32 1.96 6.44 8.46
C CYS A 32 0.51 5.98 8.35
N VAL A 33 0.30 4.90 7.59
CA VAL A 33 -1.01 4.32 7.35
C VAL A 33 -1.05 2.89 7.84
N ASN A 34 -1.99 2.64 8.73
CA ASN A 34 -2.30 1.31 9.21
C ASN A 34 -3.24 0.61 8.22
N LEU A 35 -2.77 -0.45 7.57
CA LEU A 35 -3.53 -1.21 6.57
C LEU A 35 -4.49 -2.27 7.19
N THR A 36 -4.61 -2.34 8.53
CA THR A 36 -5.21 -3.47 9.28
C THR A 36 -6.68 -3.38 9.74
N PRO A 37 -7.44 -2.26 9.70
CA PRO A 37 -8.64 -2.11 10.54
C PRO A 37 -9.83 -3.04 10.22
N THR A 38 -9.96 -3.59 9.02
CA THR A 38 -11.08 -4.50 8.65
C THR A 38 -10.99 -5.89 9.30
N VAL A 39 -9.80 -6.25 9.80
CA VAL A 39 -9.51 -7.59 10.32
C VAL A 39 -10.07 -7.79 11.72
N LEU A 40 -10.18 -6.71 12.51
CA LEU A 40 -10.76 -6.77 13.86
C LEU A 40 -12.21 -7.26 13.80
N ILE A 41 -13.00 -6.79 12.84
CA ILE A 41 -14.41 -7.17 12.69
C ILE A 41 -14.54 -8.66 12.33
N ASN A 42 -13.80 -9.12 11.32
CA ASN A 42 -13.84 -10.53 10.92
C ASN A 42 -13.29 -11.47 11.99
N SER A 43 -12.24 -11.05 12.70
CA SER A 43 -11.69 -11.82 13.82
C SER A 43 -12.69 -11.90 14.97
N LEU A 44 -13.40 -10.81 15.26
CA LEU A 44 -14.44 -10.79 16.29
C LEU A 44 -15.59 -11.75 15.94
N LEU A 45 -16.01 -11.78 14.67
CA LEU A 45 -17.06 -12.68 14.20
C LEU A 45 -16.64 -14.15 14.31
N ILE A 46 -15.39 -14.48 14.00
CA ILE A 46 -14.89 -15.86 14.14
C ILE A 46 -14.80 -16.25 15.62
N VAL A 47 -14.27 -15.38 16.48
CA VAL A 47 -14.22 -15.63 17.94
C VAL A 47 -15.63 -15.82 18.49
N LEU A 48 -16.59 -14.97 18.10
CA LEU A 48 -17.99 -15.08 18.51
C LEU A 48 -18.59 -16.43 18.06
N SER A 49 -18.31 -16.85 16.83
CA SER A 49 -18.75 -18.16 16.30
C SER A 49 -18.17 -19.32 17.11
N CYS A 50 -16.87 -19.28 17.45
CA CYS A 50 -16.24 -20.27 18.32
C CYS A 50 -16.87 -20.29 19.73
N CYS A 51 -17.16 -19.13 20.32
CA CYS A 51 -17.80 -19.03 21.63
C CYS A 51 -19.22 -19.63 21.62
N LEU A 52 -20.02 -19.32 20.59
CA LEU A 52 -21.36 -19.88 20.43
C LEU A 52 -21.32 -21.41 20.26
N PHE A 53 -20.33 -21.92 19.54
CA PHE A 53 -20.13 -23.36 19.37
C PHE A 53 -19.80 -24.06 20.70
N VAL A 54 -18.86 -23.50 21.48
CA VAL A 54 -18.51 -24.03 22.80
C VAL A 54 -19.72 -24.00 23.74
N LEU A 55 -20.50 -22.91 23.71
CA LEU A 55 -21.71 -22.77 24.53
C LEU A 55 -22.79 -23.80 24.14
N ALA A 56 -22.96 -24.07 22.84
CA ALA A 56 -23.85 -25.13 22.36
C ALA A 56 -23.42 -26.52 22.84
N LEU A 57 -22.11 -26.82 22.83
CA LEU A 57 -21.57 -28.07 23.39
C LEU A 57 -21.92 -28.20 24.87
N PHE A 58 -21.66 -27.17 25.68
CA PHE A 58 -22.01 -27.17 27.10
C PHE A 58 -23.51 -27.38 27.34
N LEU A 59 -24.37 -26.74 26.55
CA LEU A 59 -25.83 -26.91 26.67
C LEU A 59 -26.29 -28.33 26.30
N THR A 60 -25.76 -28.92 25.22
CA THR A 60 -26.11 -30.31 24.83
C THR A 60 -25.66 -31.35 25.86
N VAL A 61 -24.56 -31.07 26.56
CA VAL A 61 -24.03 -31.93 27.62
C VAL A 61 -24.86 -31.80 28.90
N ALA A 62 -25.36 -30.60 29.22
CA ALA A 62 -26.19 -30.37 30.40
C ALA A 62 -27.59 -31.02 30.33
N THR A 63 -28.20 -31.10 29.14
CA THR A 63 -29.56 -31.65 28.97
C THR A 63 -29.65 -33.17 29.17
N TRP A 64 -28.52 -33.89 29.10
CA TRP A 64 -28.47 -35.34 29.29
C TRP A 64 -28.36 -35.80 30.75
N SER A 65 -28.20 -34.87 31.71
CA SER A 65 -27.96 -35.20 33.13
C SER A 65 -29.24 -35.24 34.00
N CYS A 66 -30.43 -35.24 33.39
CA CYS A 66 -31.70 -35.33 34.13
C CYS A 66 -32.29 -36.74 34.00
N GLU A 67 -31.76 -37.69 34.78
CA GLU A 67 -32.38 -39.01 34.91
C GLU A 67 -33.32 -38.98 36.13
N SER A 68 -34.60 -39.28 35.90
CA SER A 68 -35.60 -39.34 36.96
C SER A 68 -35.33 -40.58 37.81
N THR A 69 -34.72 -40.41 38.98
CA THR A 69 -34.71 -41.46 40.01
C THR A 69 -36.15 -41.76 40.40
N GLY A 70 -36.60 -43.00 40.19
CA GLY A 70 -38.00 -43.42 40.31
C GLY A 70 -38.60 -43.43 41.71
N ASP A 71 -37.95 -42.82 42.71
CA ASP A 71 -38.52 -42.56 44.03
C ASP A 71 -38.52 -41.04 44.22
N GLY A 72 -39.63 -40.49 44.70
CA GLY A 72 -40.04 -39.09 44.50
C GLY A 72 -39.22 -38.00 45.21
N ASP A 73 -37.94 -38.22 45.49
CA ASP A 73 -37.00 -37.21 45.92
C ASP A 73 -36.09 -36.78 44.76
N VAL A 74 -36.26 -35.53 44.34
CA VAL A 74 -35.38 -34.87 43.38
C VAL A 74 -34.08 -34.49 44.11
N GLY A 75 -33.21 -35.46 44.31
CA GLY A 75 -31.85 -35.21 44.76
C GLY A 75 -31.02 -34.64 43.63
N CYS A 76 -30.69 -33.34 43.68
CA CYS A 76 -29.66 -32.76 42.82
C CYS A 76 -28.30 -33.34 43.22
N ASN A 77 -27.98 -34.55 42.77
CA ASN A 77 -26.63 -35.05 42.82
C ASN A 77 -25.81 -34.18 41.88
N VAL A 78 -24.89 -33.39 42.44
CA VAL A 78 -23.81 -32.78 41.68
C VAL A 78 -23.01 -33.94 41.12
N VAL A 79 -23.34 -34.35 39.90
CA VAL A 79 -22.57 -35.34 39.15
C VAL A 79 -21.17 -34.76 39.00
N VAL A 80 -20.26 -35.25 39.83
CA VAL A 80 -18.85 -35.01 39.66
C VAL A 80 -18.49 -35.67 38.34
N TRP A 81 -18.20 -34.83 37.34
CA TRP A 81 -17.81 -35.20 35.98
C TRP A 81 -16.47 -35.95 36.00
N SER A 82 -16.45 -37.18 36.49
CA SER A 82 -15.41 -38.13 36.12
C SER A 82 -15.68 -38.52 34.68
N LEU A 83 -14.70 -38.31 33.79
CA LEU A 83 -14.63 -38.90 32.45
C LEU A 83 -14.71 -40.44 32.55
N HIS A 84 -15.89 -40.98 32.84
CA HIS A 84 -16.19 -42.38 32.63
C HIS A 84 -16.49 -42.53 31.16
N LEU A 85 -15.49 -43.00 30.42
CA LEU A 85 -15.67 -43.63 29.11
C LEU A 85 -16.66 -44.78 29.31
N TRP A 86 -17.94 -44.58 29.02
CA TRP A 86 -18.92 -45.65 29.04
C TRP A 86 -18.61 -46.59 27.86
N PRO A 87 -18.25 -47.87 28.10
CA PRO A 87 -17.68 -48.74 27.08
C PRO A 87 -18.64 -49.13 25.94
N THR A 88 -19.90 -48.70 25.95
CA THR A 88 -20.92 -49.15 24.99
C THR A 88 -21.21 -48.15 23.86
N ASN A 89 -20.73 -46.90 23.91
CA ASN A 89 -21.10 -45.86 22.95
C ASN A 89 -19.92 -45.37 22.10
N ALA A 90 -19.18 -46.30 21.50
CA ALA A 90 -18.02 -46.01 20.65
C ALA A 90 -18.29 -44.98 19.53
N LEU A 91 -19.54 -44.89 19.04
CA LEU A 91 -19.94 -43.90 18.03
C LEU A 91 -19.99 -42.47 18.60
N LEU A 92 -20.44 -42.30 19.84
CA LEU A 92 -20.48 -40.99 20.49
C LEU A 92 -19.05 -40.50 20.79
N ASP A 93 -18.19 -41.39 21.28
CA ASP A 93 -16.78 -41.10 21.52
C ASP A 93 -16.05 -40.70 20.22
N ALA A 94 -16.31 -41.43 19.12
CA ALA A 94 -15.74 -41.11 17.81
C ALA A 94 -16.22 -39.74 17.29
N LEU A 95 -17.50 -39.41 17.47
CA LEU A 95 -18.04 -38.09 17.10
C LEU A 95 -17.39 -36.98 17.93
N GLN A 96 -17.26 -37.16 19.25
CA GLN A 96 -16.63 -36.17 20.13
C GLN A 96 -15.17 -35.93 19.74
N LEU A 97 -14.40 -36.98 19.47
CA LEU A 97 -13.02 -36.87 18.97
C LEU A 97 -12.96 -36.16 17.61
N GLY A 98 -13.90 -36.48 16.71
CA GLY A 98 -14.03 -35.82 15.40
C GLY A 98 -14.27 -34.31 15.51
N TRP A 99 -15.15 -33.88 16.42
CA TRP A 99 -15.42 -32.47 16.69
C TRP A 99 -14.22 -31.75 17.30
N CYS A 100 -13.54 -32.37 18.27
CA CYS A 100 -12.31 -31.83 18.85
C CYS A 100 -11.23 -31.61 17.78
N LEU A 101 -11.05 -32.57 16.87
CA LEU A 101 -10.10 -32.45 15.77
C LEU A 101 -10.49 -31.31 14.80
N ALA A 102 -11.76 -31.23 14.42
CA ALA A 102 -12.27 -30.17 13.54
C ALA A 102 -12.07 -28.78 14.18
N PHE A 103 -12.32 -28.64 15.47
CA PHE A 103 -12.07 -27.40 16.22
C PHE A 103 -10.58 -27.02 16.23
N LEU A 104 -9.68 -27.97 16.50
CA LEU A 104 -8.24 -27.73 16.48
C LEU A 104 -7.73 -27.31 15.10
N LEU A 105 -8.26 -27.91 14.02
CA LEU A 105 -7.95 -27.52 12.65
C LEU A 105 -8.45 -26.10 12.33
N ALA A 106 -9.68 -25.77 12.72
CA ALA A 106 -10.25 -24.44 12.57
C ALA A 106 -9.46 -23.39 13.35
N LEU A 107 -9.04 -23.70 14.58
CA LEU A 107 -8.21 -22.83 15.41
C LEU A 107 -6.81 -22.65 14.79
N THR A 108 -6.21 -23.72 14.28
CA THR A 108 -4.89 -23.65 13.62
C THR A 108 -4.96 -22.82 12.33
N TRP A 109 -6.00 -23.01 11.53
CA TRP A 109 -6.30 -22.19 10.36
C TRP A 109 -6.50 -20.73 10.74
N LEU A 110 -7.29 -20.46 11.79
CA LEU A 110 -7.50 -19.11 12.32
C LEU A 110 -6.19 -18.48 12.79
N VAL A 111 -5.36 -19.19 13.56
CA VAL A 111 -4.06 -18.67 14.02
C VAL A 111 -3.13 -18.42 12.84
N ARG A 112 -3.11 -19.28 11.81
CA ARG A 112 -2.35 -19.04 10.58
C ARG A 112 -2.85 -17.81 9.84
N HIS A 113 -4.15 -17.70 9.65
CA HIS A 113 -4.80 -16.58 8.99
C HIS A 113 -4.54 -15.27 9.76
N LEU A 114 -4.76 -15.28 11.08
CA LEU A 114 -4.42 -14.17 11.97
C LEU A 114 -2.94 -13.86 11.90
N ARG A 115 -2.01 -14.82 11.88
CA ARG A 115 -0.56 -14.55 11.82
C ARG A 115 -0.13 -13.97 10.49
N GLU A 116 -0.69 -14.45 9.38
CA GLU A 116 -0.45 -13.91 8.03
C GLU A 116 -1.01 -12.50 7.89
N GLU A 117 -2.17 -12.23 8.48
CA GLU A 117 -2.84 -10.93 8.44
C GLU A 117 -2.26 -9.94 9.50
N TYR A 118 -1.81 -10.43 10.66
CA TYR A 118 -1.08 -9.68 11.71
C TYR A 118 0.39 -9.47 11.37
N ARG A 119 0.91 -9.99 10.25
CA ARG A 119 2.05 -9.34 9.58
C ARG A 119 1.53 -8.02 9.02
N ARG A 120 1.23 -7.10 9.94
CA ARG A 120 0.75 -5.75 9.73
C ARG A 120 1.71 -5.10 8.75
N ARG A 121 1.20 -4.88 7.55
CA ARG A 121 1.88 -4.06 6.56
C ARG A 121 1.59 -2.63 6.98
N TYR A 122 2.54 -2.01 7.69
CA TYR A 122 2.53 -0.57 7.82
C TYR A 122 3.27 -0.01 6.64
N LEU A 123 2.67 1.01 6.03
CA LEU A 123 3.42 1.92 5.21
C LEU A 123 3.68 3.17 6.03
N CYS A 124 4.95 3.38 6.39
CA CYS A 124 5.37 4.63 6.98
C CYS A 124 6.35 5.33 6.04
N VAL A 125 6.15 6.63 5.87
CA VAL A 125 6.96 7.54 5.06
C VAL A 125 7.77 8.41 6.01
N TYR A 126 9.09 8.33 5.92
CA TYR A 126 10.01 9.15 6.68
C TYR A 126 10.83 10.04 5.76
N SER A 127 11.55 11.00 6.33
CA SER A 127 12.45 11.90 5.57
C SER A 127 13.62 11.20 4.88
N TRP A 128 13.96 9.98 5.27
CA TRP A 128 15.10 9.22 4.73
C TRP A 128 14.67 8.01 3.90
N GLY A 129 13.39 7.64 3.94
CA GLY A 129 12.88 6.58 3.08
C GLY A 129 11.47 6.15 3.39
N LEU A 130 11.01 5.22 2.58
CA LEU A 130 9.71 4.57 2.68
C LEU A 130 9.87 3.16 3.27
N PHE A 131 9.09 2.86 4.31
CA PHE A 131 9.13 1.58 5.00
C PHE A 131 7.83 0.84 4.79
N TYR A 132 7.94 -0.27 4.08
CA TYR A 132 6.87 -1.23 3.90
C TYR A 132 7.19 -2.48 4.72
N THR A 133 6.63 -2.53 5.93
CA THR A 133 6.88 -3.62 6.87
C THR A 133 6.27 -4.93 6.38
N PRO A 134 6.91 -6.08 6.65
CA PRO A 134 8.03 -6.22 7.58
C PRO A 134 9.46 -6.03 7.00
N ASN A 135 9.69 -6.16 5.69
CA ASN A 135 11.05 -6.40 5.18
C ASN A 135 11.51 -5.51 4.02
N LEU A 136 10.71 -4.53 3.59
CA LEU A 136 11.00 -3.78 2.38
C LEU A 136 11.16 -2.29 2.73
N SER A 137 12.39 -1.79 2.60
CA SER A 137 12.71 -0.37 2.70
C SER A 137 13.04 0.19 1.32
N PHE A 138 12.62 1.42 1.05
CA PHE A 138 13.03 2.19 -0.11
C PHE A 138 13.65 3.48 0.40
N PRO A 139 14.97 3.49 0.66
CA PRO A 139 15.69 4.74 0.87
C PRO A 139 15.46 5.65 -0.33
N TRP A 140 15.22 6.94 -0.11
CA TRP A 140 14.85 7.85 -1.19
C TRP A 140 15.95 7.95 -2.25
N GLU A 141 17.20 7.93 -1.82
CA GLU A 141 18.41 7.94 -2.65
C GLU A 141 18.52 6.73 -3.59
N CYS A 142 17.97 5.57 -3.20
CA CYS A 142 18.02 4.35 -4.01
C CYS A 142 16.86 4.27 -5.03
N ILE A 143 15.89 5.19 -5.00
CA ILE A 143 14.77 5.18 -5.95
C ILE A 143 15.25 5.74 -7.29
N GLN A 144 15.25 4.91 -8.32
CA GLN A 144 15.64 5.32 -9.67
C GLN A 144 14.47 5.85 -10.48
N LYS A 145 13.30 5.19 -10.38
CA LYS A 145 12.13 5.53 -11.19
C LYS A 145 10.86 5.53 -10.37
N VAL A 146 10.03 6.53 -10.62
CA VAL A 146 8.71 6.72 -10.02
C VAL A 146 7.68 6.88 -11.13
N TRP A 147 6.65 6.04 -11.15
CA TRP A 147 5.50 6.21 -12.05
C TRP A 147 4.28 6.58 -11.25
N ARG A 148 3.59 7.63 -11.69
CA ARG A 148 2.36 8.10 -11.06
C ARG A 148 1.14 7.67 -11.88
N GLY A 149 0.17 7.10 -11.17
CA GLY A 149 -1.12 6.73 -11.70
C GLY A 149 -1.17 5.35 -12.33
N TRP A 150 -2.31 5.05 -12.95
CA TRP A 150 -2.57 3.82 -13.68
C TRP A 150 -3.42 4.14 -14.90
N LYS A 151 -3.28 3.32 -15.93
CA LYS A 151 -3.99 3.45 -17.20
C LYS A 151 -4.90 2.24 -17.37
N ARG A 152 -6.16 2.45 -17.73
CA ARG A 152 -7.06 1.38 -18.14
C ARG A 152 -7.18 1.37 -19.65
N ASP A 153 -6.57 0.38 -20.29
CA ASP A 153 -6.84 0.13 -21.70
C ASP A 153 -8.26 -0.43 -21.81
N ARG A 154 -9.15 0.42 -22.30
CA ARG A 154 -10.53 0.05 -22.63
C ARG A 154 -10.79 0.54 -24.04
N SER A 155 -10.58 -0.35 -25.02
CA SER A 155 -10.85 -0.15 -26.45
C SER A 155 -9.90 0.83 -27.15
N GLU A 156 -9.55 0.51 -28.40
CA GLU A 156 -8.79 1.38 -29.32
C GLU A 156 -9.53 2.69 -29.66
N ILE A 157 -10.85 2.75 -29.42
CA ILE A 157 -11.71 3.85 -29.91
C ILE A 157 -11.74 5.04 -28.93
N HIS A 158 -11.47 4.83 -27.63
CA HIS A 158 -11.61 5.88 -26.61
C HIS A 158 -10.27 6.17 -25.95
N PRO A 159 -10.00 7.45 -25.59
CA PRO A 159 -8.81 7.76 -24.81
C PRO A 159 -8.83 6.98 -23.49
N PRO A 160 -7.72 6.35 -23.10
CA PRO A 160 -7.64 5.53 -21.91
C PRO A 160 -7.96 6.35 -20.66
N HIS A 161 -8.70 5.75 -19.74
CA HIS A 161 -8.97 6.37 -18.45
C HIS A 161 -7.71 6.27 -17.58
N VAL A 162 -7.23 7.43 -17.13
CA VAL A 162 -6.07 7.55 -16.26
C VAL A 162 -6.52 7.89 -14.84
N GLY A 163 -6.11 7.07 -13.87
CA GLY A 163 -6.32 7.33 -12.45
C GLY A 163 -5.02 7.74 -11.76
N MET A 164 -5.07 8.76 -10.91
CA MET A 164 -3.90 9.39 -10.27
C MET A 164 -3.68 8.97 -8.82
N ASP A 165 -4.28 7.85 -8.40
CA ASP A 165 -4.30 7.35 -7.02
C ASP A 165 -3.46 6.07 -6.84
N ALA A 166 -2.51 5.84 -7.74
CA ALA A 166 -1.54 4.74 -7.68
C ALA A 166 -0.12 5.29 -7.86
N ILE A 167 0.87 4.60 -7.31
CA ILE A 167 2.28 4.95 -7.55
C ILE A 167 3.15 3.68 -7.57
N ARG A 168 4.12 3.65 -8.48
CA ARG A 168 5.08 2.56 -8.61
C ARG A 168 6.48 3.12 -8.43
N LEU A 169 7.29 2.44 -7.63
CA LEU A 169 8.69 2.78 -7.36
C LEU A 169 9.56 1.64 -7.87
N LEU A 170 10.66 1.97 -8.54
CA LEU A 170 11.76 1.05 -8.87
C LEU A 170 13.01 1.52 -8.14
N ARG A 171 13.58 0.60 -7.37
CA ARG A 171 14.84 0.78 -6.67
C ARG A 171 16.01 0.34 -7.54
N ASP A 172 17.21 0.79 -7.20
CA ASP A 172 18.46 0.46 -7.86
C ASP A 172 18.79 -1.03 -7.96
N ASP A 173 18.31 -1.85 -7.04
CA ASP A 173 18.43 -3.31 -7.07
C ASP A 173 17.25 -4.03 -7.75
N ASP A 174 16.59 -3.35 -8.68
CA ASP A 174 15.43 -3.81 -9.44
C ASP A 174 14.19 -4.20 -8.60
N LYS A 175 14.21 -3.93 -7.28
CA LYS A 175 13.02 -4.15 -6.46
C LYS A 175 11.98 -3.10 -6.79
N THR A 176 10.77 -3.58 -7.07
CA THR A 176 9.62 -2.74 -7.34
C THR A 176 8.65 -2.73 -6.17
N LEU A 177 8.10 -1.54 -5.89
CA LEU A 177 6.97 -1.39 -4.98
C LEU A 177 5.84 -0.76 -5.76
N ASN A 178 4.76 -1.53 -5.92
CA ASN A 178 3.58 -1.11 -6.64
C ASN A 178 2.43 -0.90 -5.64
N PHE A 179 1.98 0.35 -5.56
CA PHE A 179 0.78 0.76 -4.85
C PHE A 179 -0.35 0.92 -5.85
N ASP A 180 -0.94 -0.21 -6.24
CA ASP A 180 -2.09 -0.22 -7.13
C ASP A 180 -3.41 -0.16 -6.35
N ARG A 181 -4.49 0.11 -7.09
CA ARG A 181 -5.84 0.15 -6.54
C ARG A 181 -6.28 -1.18 -5.91
N THR A 182 -5.77 -2.32 -6.40
CA THR A 182 -6.20 -3.64 -5.92
C THR A 182 -5.65 -3.93 -4.52
N ARG A 183 -4.39 -3.57 -4.26
CA ARG A 183 -3.74 -3.69 -2.96
C ARG A 183 -4.25 -2.66 -1.94
N TRP A 184 -4.78 -1.53 -2.42
CA TRP A 184 -5.18 -0.38 -1.59
C TRP A 184 -6.68 -0.08 -1.62
N ASN A 185 -7.50 -1.09 -1.94
CA ASN A 185 -8.96 -0.96 -1.99
C ASN A 185 -9.56 -0.47 -0.65
N ARG A 186 -8.84 -0.65 0.46
CA ARG A 186 -9.26 -0.22 1.81
C ARG A 186 -9.11 1.29 2.07
N HIS A 187 -8.29 2.00 1.29
CA HIS A 187 -8.10 3.44 1.45
C HIS A 187 -9.08 4.23 0.60
N THR A 188 -9.43 5.42 1.07
CA THR A 188 -10.16 6.36 0.22
C THR A 188 -9.24 6.84 -0.92
N PRO A 189 -9.79 7.15 -2.11
CA PRO A 189 -9.01 7.74 -3.20
C PRO A 189 -8.19 8.96 -2.74
N GLN A 190 -8.73 9.78 -1.84
CA GLN A 190 -8.07 10.95 -1.27
C GLN A 190 -6.83 10.58 -0.44
N GLN A 191 -6.92 9.55 0.41
CA GLN A 191 -5.77 9.08 1.19
C GLN A 191 -4.66 8.52 0.30
N ARG A 192 -5.03 7.76 -0.74
CA ARG A 192 -4.07 7.25 -1.73
C ARG A 192 -3.38 8.40 -2.46
N HIS A 193 -4.16 9.37 -2.92
CA HIS A 193 -3.64 10.53 -3.62
C HIS A 193 -2.65 11.32 -2.75
N ALA A 194 -3.03 11.65 -1.50
CA ALA A 194 -2.18 12.37 -0.56
C ALA A 194 -0.87 11.64 -0.26
N LEU A 195 -0.92 10.31 -0.10
CA LEU A 195 0.31 9.53 0.05
C LEU A 195 1.23 9.65 -1.16
N CYS A 196 0.67 9.51 -2.36
CA CYS A 196 1.45 9.58 -3.58
C CYS A 196 2.08 10.97 -3.76
N GLU A 197 1.40 12.06 -3.37
CA GLU A 197 1.97 13.41 -3.32
C GLU A 197 3.14 13.53 -2.33
N VAL A 198 3.02 12.93 -1.15
CA VAL A 198 4.12 12.91 -0.16
C VAL A 198 5.33 12.16 -0.73
N ILE A 199 5.12 11.00 -1.36
CA ILE A 199 6.21 10.23 -1.97
C ILE A 199 6.89 11.03 -3.10
N GLU A 200 6.11 11.63 -4.01
CA GLU A 200 6.67 12.46 -5.09
C GLU A 200 7.48 13.64 -4.54
N ARG A 201 6.97 14.31 -3.50
CA ARG A 201 7.67 15.43 -2.86
C ARG A 201 9.03 15.02 -2.29
N GLU A 202 9.09 13.88 -1.59
CA GLU A 202 10.36 13.39 -1.04
C GLU A 202 11.34 12.97 -2.14
N VAL A 203 10.85 12.35 -3.22
CA VAL A 203 11.67 12.01 -4.39
C VAL A 203 12.23 13.27 -5.05
N VAL A 204 11.40 14.29 -5.26
CA VAL A 204 11.84 15.59 -5.80
C VAL A 204 12.89 16.22 -4.89
N ARG A 205 12.65 16.26 -3.57
CA ARG A 205 13.59 16.86 -2.61
C ARG A 205 14.98 16.23 -2.67
N VAL A 206 15.05 14.91 -2.85
CA VAL A 206 16.33 14.17 -2.85
C VAL A 206 17.02 14.21 -4.22
N HIS A 207 16.27 14.06 -5.31
CA HIS A 207 16.86 13.87 -6.65
C HIS A 207 17.00 15.15 -7.48
N LEU A 208 16.19 16.18 -7.20
CA LEU A 208 16.19 17.41 -8.00
C LEU A 208 17.56 18.12 -8.02
N PRO A 209 18.31 18.28 -6.90
CA PRO A 209 19.58 19.02 -6.93
C PRO A 209 20.60 18.44 -7.91
N ALA A 210 20.85 17.13 -7.84
CA ALA A 210 21.78 16.45 -8.75
C ALA A 210 21.30 16.48 -10.20
N LEU A 211 19.99 16.38 -10.42
CA LEU A 211 19.37 16.45 -11.74
C LEU A 211 19.50 17.86 -12.35
N LEU A 212 19.42 18.92 -11.55
CA LEU A 212 19.67 20.29 -12.02
C LEU A 212 21.14 20.52 -12.36
N GLU A 213 22.07 19.98 -11.59
CA GLU A 213 23.49 20.05 -11.95
C GLU A 213 23.78 19.37 -13.30
N GLN A 214 23.14 18.23 -13.59
CA GLN A 214 23.23 17.58 -14.91
C GLN A 214 22.65 18.46 -16.01
N PHE A 215 21.48 19.06 -15.77
CA PHE A 215 20.83 19.97 -16.71
C PHE A 215 21.70 21.18 -17.04
N ASP A 216 22.32 21.79 -16.02
CA ASP A 216 23.17 22.98 -16.17
C ASP A 216 24.44 22.68 -16.96
N ARG A 217 24.99 21.46 -16.82
CA ARG A 217 26.09 20.94 -17.65
C ARG A 217 25.69 20.65 -19.10
N GLY A 218 24.41 20.79 -19.45
CA GLY A 218 23.90 20.51 -20.78
C GLY A 218 23.73 19.01 -21.07
N GLU A 219 23.75 18.16 -20.05
CA GLU A 219 23.52 16.73 -20.21
C GLU A 219 22.04 16.45 -20.56
N TRP A 220 21.79 15.30 -21.19
CA TRP A 220 20.44 14.83 -21.48
C TRP A 220 19.83 14.12 -20.27
N LEU A 221 18.78 14.71 -19.71
CA LEU A 221 17.95 14.09 -18.67
C LEU A 221 16.95 13.12 -19.30
N ILE A 222 16.86 11.90 -18.77
CA ILE A 222 16.07 10.81 -19.37
C ILE A 222 14.80 10.55 -18.57
N PHE A 223 13.64 10.82 -19.17
CA PHE A 223 12.29 10.59 -18.62
C PHE A 223 11.56 9.52 -19.45
N GLY A 224 12.18 8.35 -19.60
CA GLY A 224 11.68 7.29 -20.47
C GLY A 224 11.95 7.64 -21.94
N PRO A 225 10.93 7.69 -22.83
CA PRO A 225 11.12 8.07 -24.22
C PRO A 225 11.33 9.57 -24.45
N LEU A 226 11.08 10.42 -23.45
CA LEU A 226 11.35 11.85 -23.53
C LEU A 226 12.71 12.17 -22.88
N HIS A 227 13.52 12.94 -23.59
CA HIS A 227 14.81 13.46 -23.14
C HIS A 227 14.75 14.98 -23.09
N VAL A 228 15.34 15.57 -22.06
CA VAL A 228 15.34 17.02 -21.84
C VAL A 228 16.77 17.49 -21.58
N SER A 229 17.21 18.52 -22.27
CA SER A 229 18.52 19.16 -22.04
C SER A 229 18.39 20.67 -22.08
N ARG A 230 19.49 21.38 -21.79
CA ARG A 230 19.53 22.84 -21.88
C ARG A 230 19.31 23.35 -23.30
N THR A 231 19.65 22.58 -24.33
CA THR A 231 19.54 23.01 -25.75
C THR A 231 18.19 22.67 -26.38
N GLY A 232 17.48 21.65 -25.87
CA GLY A 232 16.18 21.29 -26.41
C GLY A 232 15.54 20.06 -25.78
N LEU A 233 14.61 19.49 -26.53
CA LEU A 233 13.88 18.27 -26.21
C LEU A 233 14.20 17.21 -27.24
N GLY A 234 14.25 15.95 -26.81
CA GLY A 234 14.51 14.83 -27.71
C GLY A 234 13.62 13.63 -27.40
N THR A 235 13.34 12.83 -28.42
CA THR A 235 12.92 11.44 -28.30
C THR A 235 14.05 10.53 -28.77
N LYS A 236 13.76 9.25 -29.05
CA LYS A 236 14.74 8.37 -29.70
C LYS A 236 14.91 8.71 -31.19
N GLU A 237 13.89 9.29 -31.80
CA GLU A 237 13.79 9.50 -33.24
C GLU A 237 14.14 10.93 -33.66
N GLN A 238 13.83 11.92 -32.83
CA GLN A 238 13.94 13.33 -33.19
C GLN A 238 14.40 14.19 -32.03
N VAL A 239 15.11 15.27 -32.34
CA VAL A 239 15.45 16.35 -31.41
C VAL A 239 14.89 17.65 -31.96
N ILE A 240 14.27 18.45 -31.09
CA ILE A 240 13.80 19.81 -31.38
C ILE A 240 14.47 20.80 -30.41
N SER A 241 14.81 21.98 -30.92
CA SER A 241 15.37 23.05 -30.11
C SER A 241 14.28 23.73 -29.27
N TRP A 242 14.66 24.39 -28.17
CA TRP A 242 13.70 25.17 -27.37
C TRP A 242 13.02 26.31 -28.15
N GLU A 243 13.66 26.81 -29.22
CA GLU A 243 13.11 27.86 -30.08
C GLU A 243 11.94 27.35 -30.93
N GLU A 244 11.93 26.05 -31.25
CA GLU A 244 10.86 25.40 -32.00
C GLU A 244 9.67 25.01 -31.12
N VAL A 245 9.84 24.98 -29.79
CA VAL A 245 8.78 24.62 -28.84
C VAL A 245 7.80 25.79 -28.68
N ALA A 246 6.51 25.52 -28.94
CA ALA A 246 5.41 26.46 -28.68
C ALA A 246 4.89 26.33 -27.26
N ASN A 247 4.55 25.11 -26.84
CA ASN A 247 4.05 24.82 -25.52
C ASN A 247 4.73 23.57 -24.96
N PHE A 248 5.06 23.59 -23.67
CA PHE A 248 5.56 22.44 -22.93
C PHE A 248 4.76 22.30 -21.64
N GLU A 249 3.76 21.42 -21.66
CA GLU A 249 2.83 21.23 -20.56
C GLU A 249 3.04 19.85 -19.91
N VAL A 250 3.33 19.87 -18.60
CA VAL A 250 3.44 18.67 -17.76
C VAL A 250 2.24 18.65 -16.81
N GLY A 251 1.10 18.17 -17.32
CA GLY A 251 -0.16 18.10 -16.59
C GLY A 251 -0.22 17.01 -15.52
N GLU A 252 -1.41 16.80 -14.97
CA GLU A 252 -1.64 15.71 -14.02
C GLU A 252 -1.72 14.35 -14.71
N THR A 253 -2.45 14.25 -15.82
CA THR A 253 -2.71 12.97 -16.50
C THR A 253 -1.91 12.77 -17.77
N VAL A 254 -1.46 13.86 -18.40
CA VAL A 254 -0.77 13.87 -19.69
C VAL A 254 0.41 14.83 -19.69
N VAL A 255 1.41 14.52 -20.50
CA VAL A 255 2.50 15.41 -20.90
C VAL A 255 2.33 15.69 -22.38
N SER A 256 2.26 16.97 -22.76
CA SER A 256 2.07 17.40 -24.14
C SER A 256 3.04 18.51 -24.52
N ILE A 257 3.61 18.39 -25.71
CA ILE A 257 4.58 19.32 -26.26
C ILE A 257 4.16 19.66 -27.69
N THR A 258 3.99 20.93 -28.00
CA THR A 258 3.64 21.42 -29.34
C THR A 258 4.81 22.18 -29.95
N GLN A 259 4.95 22.08 -31.27
CA GLN A 259 5.96 22.81 -32.04
C GLN A 259 5.33 24.07 -32.66
N ARG A 260 6.05 25.21 -32.75
CA ARG A 260 5.53 26.53 -33.17
C ARG A 260 4.87 26.58 -34.55
N GLU A 261 5.16 25.62 -35.42
CA GLU A 261 4.64 25.58 -36.79
C GLU A 261 3.70 24.39 -37.05
N GLN A 262 3.48 23.53 -36.05
CA GLN A 262 2.65 22.33 -36.20
C GLN A 262 1.43 22.39 -35.28
N ALA A 263 0.25 22.16 -35.84
CA ALA A 263 -0.99 22.11 -35.06
C ALA A 263 -1.11 20.84 -34.20
N LEU A 264 -0.34 19.80 -34.50
CA LEU A 264 -0.33 18.53 -33.77
C LEU A 264 0.74 18.55 -32.67
N ASN A 265 0.50 17.79 -31.61
CA ASN A 265 1.49 17.56 -30.56
C ASN A 265 2.72 16.87 -31.17
N TRP A 266 3.88 17.51 -31.04
CA TRP A 266 5.15 16.87 -31.37
C TRP A 266 5.40 15.67 -30.45
N TYR A 267 5.03 15.81 -29.18
CA TYR A 267 5.11 14.72 -28.21
C TYR A 267 3.85 14.69 -27.34
N PHE A 268 3.34 13.48 -27.12
CA PHE A 268 2.20 13.23 -26.24
C PHE A 268 2.40 11.90 -25.52
N ALA A 269 2.28 11.92 -24.19
CA ALA A 269 2.33 10.70 -23.38
C ALA A 269 1.45 10.83 -22.13
N TYR A 270 0.92 9.71 -21.67
CA TYR A 270 0.23 9.67 -20.38
C TYR A 270 1.23 9.60 -19.23
N VAL A 271 0.92 10.28 -18.13
CA VAL A 271 1.80 10.32 -16.94
C VAL A 271 2.15 8.92 -16.39
N PRO A 272 1.24 7.93 -16.35
CA PRO A 272 1.60 6.56 -15.93
C PRO A 272 2.64 5.86 -16.83
N ASP A 273 2.79 6.31 -18.08
CA ASP A 273 3.71 5.71 -19.04
C ASP A 273 5.12 6.35 -18.94
N LEU A 274 5.26 7.47 -18.21
CA LEU A 274 6.52 8.19 -18.04
C LEU A 274 7.08 8.03 -16.62
N PRO A 275 8.35 7.64 -16.47
CA PRO A 275 9.02 7.67 -15.18
C PRO A 275 9.37 9.11 -14.79
N ASN A 276 9.41 9.38 -13.49
CA ASN A 276 9.96 10.59 -12.89
C ASN A 276 9.28 11.89 -13.37
N VAL A 277 8.00 11.84 -13.74
CA VAL A 277 7.23 13.03 -14.17
C VAL A 277 7.21 14.12 -13.10
N CYS A 278 7.26 13.77 -11.81
CA CYS A 278 7.38 14.75 -10.74
C CYS A 278 8.65 15.61 -10.85
N LEU A 279 9.79 15.02 -11.27
CA LEU A 279 11.04 15.74 -11.53
C LEU A 279 10.94 16.54 -12.84
N LEU A 280 10.34 15.97 -13.89
CA LEU A 280 10.11 16.66 -15.17
C LEU A 280 9.31 17.95 -14.99
N ARG A 281 8.30 17.92 -14.12
CA ARG A 281 7.46 19.09 -13.79
C ARG A 281 8.27 20.24 -13.20
N GLU A 282 9.21 19.93 -12.31
CA GLU A 282 10.06 20.96 -11.70
C GLU A 282 11.06 21.54 -12.71
N VAL A 283 11.64 20.72 -13.60
CA VAL A 283 12.50 21.21 -14.68
C VAL A 283 11.73 22.12 -15.64
N ALA A 284 10.51 21.72 -16.04
CA ALA A 284 9.67 22.54 -16.90
C ALA A 284 9.31 23.89 -16.24
N ARG A 285 8.99 23.86 -14.94
CA ARG A 285 8.70 25.07 -14.15
C ARG A 285 9.89 26.02 -14.08
N LEU A 286 11.09 25.51 -13.78
CA LEU A 286 12.30 26.32 -13.72
C LEU A 286 12.64 26.93 -15.08
N ARG A 287 12.41 26.20 -16.16
CA ARG A 287 12.59 26.73 -17.51
C ARG A 287 11.68 27.90 -17.81
N GLU A 288 10.41 27.81 -17.43
CA GLU A 288 9.46 28.90 -17.62
C GLU A 288 9.85 30.14 -16.80
N LEU A 289 10.35 29.94 -15.57
CA LEU A 289 10.89 31.03 -14.77
C LEU A 289 12.08 31.72 -15.46
N MET A 290 13.03 30.96 -16.01
CA MET A 290 14.15 31.52 -16.77
C MET A 290 13.68 32.28 -18.01
N ARG A 291 12.65 31.78 -18.70
CA ARG A 291 12.06 32.45 -19.86
C ARG A 291 11.42 33.80 -19.51
N THR A 292 10.82 33.91 -18.32
CA THR A 292 10.17 35.15 -17.86
C THR A 292 11.11 36.13 -17.15
N GLY A 293 12.25 35.66 -16.62
CA GLY A 293 13.17 36.46 -15.81
C GLY A 293 14.25 37.21 -16.58
N GLU A 294 14.41 36.94 -17.88
CA GLU A 294 15.37 37.62 -18.76
C GLU A 294 14.75 38.81 -19.53
N SER A 295 13.60 39.35 -19.09
CA SER A 295 12.97 40.56 -19.64
C SER A 295 13.28 41.82 -18.83
#